data_AF-A0A2W4NK70-F1
#
_entry.id   AF-A0A2W4NK70-F1
#
_cell.length_a   1.000
_cell.length_b   1.000
_cell.length_c   1.000
_cell.angle_alpha   90.00
_cell.angle_beta   90.00
_cell.angle_gamma   90.00
#
_symmetry.space_group_name_H-M   'P 1'
#
loop_
_entity.id
_entity.type
_entity.pdbx_description
1 polymer ?
#
loop_
_entity_poly.entity_id
_entity_poly.type
_entity_poly.pdbx_seq_one_letter_code
_entity_poly.pdbx_strand_id
1 'polypeptide(L)'
;MSSDDEIMQILRDAKELAQRYRALTGKPLGITGEVAEFEAARLLGLELTDARQAGYDAIRMENGKPHRLQIKGRCLLPGAKKSQRISRIDIRKEFDAVRLVLMDASFNEPALHEPARHPRIDALTTPGPKPRNKRAPSIGHLSQT
;
A
#
# COMPACT_ATOMS: atom_id res chain seq x y z
N MET A 1 19.20 17.20 -9.44
CA MET A 1 18.30 16.13 -8.98
C MET A 1 17.69 16.63 -7.70
N SER A 2 16.36 16.62 -7.57
CA SER A 2 15.72 16.92 -6.29
C SER A 2 16.01 15.78 -5.31
N SER A 3 15.83 16.01 -4.00
CA SER A 3 15.92 14.94 -3.00
C SER A 3 14.92 13.81 -3.30
N ASP A 4 13.76 14.14 -3.89
CA ASP A 4 12.73 13.17 -4.26
C ASP A 4 13.21 12.25 -5.40
N ASP A 5 13.92 12.80 -6.39
CA ASP A 5 14.51 12.00 -7.47
C ASP A 5 15.52 10.98 -6.92
N GLU A 6 16.34 11.40 -5.94
CA GLU A 6 17.32 10.52 -5.30
C GLU A 6 16.65 9.44 -4.45
N ILE A 7 15.60 9.79 -3.69
CA ILE A 7 14.79 8.81 -2.94
C ILE A 7 14.18 7.77 -3.88
N MET A 8 13.59 8.21 -5.00
CA MET A 8 13.00 7.31 -5.98
C MET A 8 14.05 6.39 -6.61
N GLN A 9 15.28 6.87 -6.82
CA GLN A 9 16.38 6.04 -7.30
C GLN A 9 16.81 5.00 -6.26
N ILE A 10 16.98 5.40 -5.00
CA ILE A 10 17.31 4.47 -3.90
C ILE A 10 16.23 3.39 -3.75
N LEU A 11 14.96 3.76 -3.84
CA LEU A 11 13.84 2.81 -3.75
C LEU A 11 13.82 1.82 -4.91
N ARG A 12 14.14 2.27 -6.13
CA ARG A 12 14.34 1.40 -7.29
C ARG A 12 15.46 0.39 -7.05
N ASP A 13 16.61 0.88 -6.61
CA ASP A 13 17.79 0.03 -6.38
C ASP A 13 17.52 -0.97 -5.24
N ALA A 14 16.82 -0.53 -4.19
CA ALA A 14 16.40 -1.39 -3.09
C ALA A 14 15.44 -2.49 -3.56
N LYS A 15 14.48 -2.18 -4.44
CA LYS A 15 13.60 -3.19 -5.07
C LYS A 15 14.42 -4.23 -5.81
N GLU A 16 15.33 -3.82 -6.69
CA GLU A 16 16.19 -4.73 -7.46
C GLU A 16 17.06 -5.60 -6.54
N LEU A 17 17.63 -5.02 -5.48
CA LEU A 17 18.40 -5.75 -4.49
C LEU A 17 17.53 -6.78 -3.76
N ALA A 18 16.30 -6.43 -3.38
CA ALA A 18 15.39 -7.33 -2.69
C ALA A 18 14.95 -8.50 -3.58
N GLN A 19 14.74 -8.25 -4.88
CA GLN A 19 14.48 -9.30 -5.88
C GLN A 19 15.66 -10.27 -5.95
N ARG A 20 16.88 -9.75 -6.12
CA ARG A 20 18.12 -10.55 -6.18
C ARG A 20 18.34 -11.35 -4.90
N TYR A 21 18.19 -10.71 -3.73
CA TYR A 21 18.33 -11.36 -2.43
C TYR A 21 17.36 -12.54 -2.30
N ARG A 22 16.10 -12.35 -2.69
CA ARG A 22 15.12 -13.43 -2.64
C ARG A 22 15.43 -14.55 -3.62
N ALA A 23 15.84 -14.24 -4.85
CA ALA A 23 16.22 -15.25 -5.83
C ALA A 23 17.37 -16.13 -5.32
N LEU A 24 18.33 -15.55 -4.60
CA LEU A 24 19.48 -16.26 -4.03
C LEU A 24 19.16 -17.04 -2.75
N THR A 25 18.31 -16.50 -1.89
CA THR A 25 18.13 -17.04 -0.52
C THR A 25 16.78 -17.70 -0.27
N GLY A 26 15.80 -17.48 -1.14
CA GLY A 26 14.40 -17.81 -0.92
C GLY A 26 13.69 -16.95 0.14
N LYS A 27 14.40 -16.02 0.79
CA LYS A 27 13.89 -15.21 1.91
C LYS A 27 13.57 -13.78 1.48
N PRO A 28 12.57 -13.11 2.07
CA PRO A 28 12.32 -11.69 1.80
C PRO A 28 13.38 -10.80 2.47
N LEU A 29 13.74 -9.68 1.83
CA LEU A 29 14.66 -8.69 2.42
C LEU A 29 14.00 -7.86 3.54
N GLY A 30 12.67 -7.76 3.55
CA GLY A 30 11.90 -7.07 4.60
C GLY A 30 11.37 -5.69 4.22
N ILE A 31 11.64 -5.20 3.01
CA ILE A 31 11.24 -3.86 2.54
C ILE A 31 9.85 -3.83 1.86
N THR A 32 8.90 -4.50 2.51
CA THR A 32 7.45 -4.54 2.22
C THR A 32 6.85 -3.24 1.68
N GLY A 33 6.86 -2.26 2.59
CA GLY A 33 6.12 -1.02 2.48
C GLY A 33 6.80 -0.05 1.55
N GLU A 34 8.13 0.04 1.64
CA GLU A 34 8.97 0.94 0.87
C GLU A 34 8.84 0.66 -0.64
N VAL A 35 8.85 -0.61 -1.04
CA VAL A 35 8.64 -0.99 -2.46
C VAL A 35 7.21 -0.71 -2.90
N ALA A 36 6.22 -0.85 -2.01
CA ALA A 36 4.83 -0.52 -2.33
C ALA A 36 4.62 0.99 -2.51
N GLU A 37 5.24 1.82 -1.67
CA GLU A 37 5.24 3.27 -1.81
C GLU A 37 5.89 3.70 -3.12
N PHE A 38 7.06 3.15 -3.44
CA PHE A 38 7.73 3.37 -4.70
C PHE A 38 6.86 3.04 -5.92
N GLU A 39 6.28 1.83 -5.98
CA GLU A 39 5.45 1.43 -7.11
C GLU A 39 4.19 2.27 -7.22
N ALA A 40 3.52 2.56 -6.10
CA ALA A 40 2.37 3.45 -6.09
C ALA A 40 2.75 4.84 -6.64
N ALA A 41 3.82 5.45 -6.14
CA ALA A 41 4.27 6.76 -6.62
C ALA A 41 4.59 6.75 -8.11
N ARG A 42 5.38 5.77 -8.58
CA ARG A 42 5.81 5.64 -9.97
C ARG A 42 4.65 5.44 -10.95
N LEU A 43 3.65 4.65 -10.58
CA LEU A 43 2.55 4.26 -11.49
C LEU A 43 1.39 5.23 -11.46
N LEU A 44 1.15 5.85 -10.31
CA LEU A 44 -0.02 6.71 -10.07
C LEU A 44 0.33 8.19 -10.05
N GLY A 45 1.61 8.54 -10.24
CA GLY A 45 2.12 9.90 -10.20
C GLY A 45 1.88 10.55 -8.85
N LEU A 46 2.16 9.82 -7.76
CA LEU A 46 2.00 10.34 -6.40
C LEU A 46 3.30 10.98 -5.93
N GLU A 47 3.16 12.02 -5.11
CA GLU A 47 4.27 12.63 -4.37
C GLU A 47 4.41 11.93 -3.02
N LEU A 48 5.54 11.27 -2.77
CA LEU A 48 5.80 10.62 -1.48
C LEU A 48 6.03 11.66 -0.39
N THR A 49 5.59 11.35 0.83
CA THR A 49 5.74 12.26 1.97
C THR A 49 6.96 11.92 2.79
N ASP A 50 7.53 12.91 3.47
CA ASP A 50 8.61 12.68 4.41
C ASP A 50 8.19 11.73 5.55
N ALA A 51 9.14 10.92 6.02
CA ALA A 51 9.00 9.86 7.02
C ALA A 51 8.51 10.29 8.43
N ARG A 52 8.04 11.53 8.58
CA ARG A 52 7.59 12.12 9.86
C ARG A 52 6.13 12.58 9.85
N GLN A 53 5.41 12.43 8.75
CA GLN A 53 4.00 12.84 8.68
C GLN A 53 3.08 11.81 9.33
N ALA A 54 2.11 12.30 10.11
CA ALA A 54 1.24 11.46 10.90
C ALA A 54 0.04 10.92 10.09
N GLY A 55 0.23 9.84 9.31
CA GLY A 55 -0.90 9.01 8.88
C GLY A 55 -1.02 8.63 7.42
N TYR A 56 -0.28 9.30 6.54
CA TYR A 56 -0.35 9.14 5.09
C TYR A 56 1.07 9.12 4.51
N ASP A 57 1.23 8.38 3.41
CA ASP A 57 2.51 8.02 2.82
C ASP A 57 2.73 8.77 1.48
N ALA A 58 1.65 9.30 0.87
CA ALA A 58 1.73 10.08 -0.36
C ALA A 58 0.60 11.12 -0.49
N ILE A 59 0.78 12.09 -1.37
CA ILE A 59 -0.21 13.10 -1.76
C ILE A 59 -0.44 13.04 -3.28
N ARG A 60 -1.68 13.26 -3.70
CA ARG A 60 -2.07 13.56 -5.08
C ARG A 60 -2.90 14.83 -5.11
N MET A 61 -2.73 15.67 -6.12
CA MET A 61 -3.63 16.79 -6.36
C MET A 61 -4.89 16.31 -7.11
N GLU A 62 -6.06 16.49 -6.50
CA GLU A 62 -7.36 16.17 -7.09
C GLU A 62 -8.26 17.41 -7.05
N ASN A 63 -8.69 17.90 -8.21
CA ASN A 63 -9.49 19.13 -8.33
C ASN A 63 -8.90 20.34 -7.58
N GLY A 64 -7.56 20.47 -7.60
CA GLY A 64 -6.84 21.54 -6.92
C GLY A 64 -6.72 21.38 -5.40
N LYS A 65 -7.11 20.23 -4.84
CA LYS A 65 -6.98 19.94 -3.40
C LYS A 65 -6.01 18.78 -3.16
N PRO A 66 -5.21 18.82 -2.08
CA PRO A 66 -4.38 17.69 -1.71
C PRO A 66 -5.26 16.53 -1.22
N HIS A 67 -5.09 15.37 -1.84
CA HIS A 67 -5.69 14.10 -1.46
C HIS A 67 -4.61 13.22 -0.83
N ARG A 68 -4.76 12.91 0.46
CA ARG A 68 -3.77 12.19 1.28
C ARG A 68 -4.00 10.69 1.21
N LEU A 69 -2.99 9.93 0.81
CA LEU A 69 -3.07 8.49 0.62
C LEU A 69 -2.20 7.76 1.63
N GLN A 70 -2.79 6.79 2.33
CA GLN A 70 -2.02 5.81 3.09
C GLN A 70 -1.77 4.57 2.22
N ILE A 71 -0.52 4.21 2.00
CA ILE A 71 -0.09 3.08 1.18
C ILE A 71 0.17 1.87 2.08
N LYS A 72 -0.25 0.70 1.63
CA LYS A 72 -0.02 -0.57 2.32
C LYS A 72 0.39 -1.62 1.29
N GLY A 73 1.57 -2.21 1.47
CA GLY A 73 2.11 -3.23 0.58
C GLY A 73 1.79 -4.65 1.02
N ARG A 74 1.59 -5.56 0.06
CA ARG A 74 1.55 -7.00 0.31
C ARG A 74 2.11 -7.82 -0.84
N CYS A 75 3.07 -8.69 -0.53
CA CYS A 75 3.48 -9.76 -1.44
C CYS A 75 2.55 -10.97 -1.32
N LEU A 76 1.98 -11.40 -2.45
CA LEU A 76 1.20 -12.62 -2.60
C LEU A 76 2.13 -13.73 -3.08
N LEU A 77 2.44 -14.66 -2.18
CA LEU A 77 3.25 -15.83 -2.54
C LEU A 77 2.39 -16.87 -3.25
N PRO A 78 2.96 -17.68 -4.17
CA PRO A 78 2.27 -18.83 -4.72
C PRO A 78 1.70 -19.72 -3.61
N GLY A 79 0.42 -20.08 -3.70
CA GLY A 79 -0.28 -20.86 -2.66
C GLY A 79 -0.66 -20.07 -1.39
N ALA A 80 -0.52 -18.73 -1.38
CA ALA A 80 -0.95 -17.93 -0.25
C ALA A 80 -2.47 -18.05 -0.01
N LYS A 81 -2.84 -18.25 1.27
CA LYS A 81 -4.25 -18.32 1.69
C LYS A 81 -4.98 -17.02 1.34
N LYS A 82 -6.23 -17.08 0.88
CA LYS A 82 -7.07 -15.89 0.64
C LYS A 82 -7.39 -15.08 1.91
N SER A 83 -7.13 -15.64 3.10
CA SER A 83 -7.38 -15.02 4.41
C SER A 83 -6.23 -14.17 4.96
N GLN A 84 -5.19 -13.90 4.15
CA GLN A 84 -4.10 -13.00 4.54
C GLN A 84 -4.66 -11.63 4.93
N ARG A 85 -4.07 -11.05 5.97
CA ARG A 85 -4.51 -9.79 6.57
C ARG A 85 -3.58 -8.66 6.16
N ILE A 86 -4.15 -7.48 5.99
CA ILE A 86 -3.39 -6.24 5.83
C ILE A 86 -2.98 -5.75 7.23
N SER A 87 -1.85 -5.06 7.32
CA SER A 87 -1.44 -4.38 8.55
C SER A 87 -2.54 -3.43 9.06
N ARG A 88 -2.57 -3.20 10.37
CA ARG A 88 -3.61 -2.39 11.02
C ARG A 88 -3.65 -0.99 10.40
N ILE A 89 -4.86 -0.53 10.08
CA ILE A 89 -5.14 0.85 9.69
C ILE A 89 -5.58 1.59 10.96
N ASP A 90 -4.90 2.68 11.29
CA ASP A 90 -5.30 3.55 12.41
C ASP A 90 -6.20 4.66 11.88
N ILE A 91 -7.51 4.44 11.95
CA ILE A 91 -8.54 5.37 11.47
C ILE A 91 -8.57 6.72 12.20
N ARG A 92 -7.78 6.89 13.27
CA ARG A 92 -7.64 8.17 13.98
C ARG A 92 -6.64 9.10 13.31
N LYS A 93 -5.86 8.59 12.35
CA LYS A 93 -4.89 9.36 11.57
C LYS A 93 -5.59 10.07 10.41
N GLU A 94 -5.04 11.20 9.99
CA GLU A 94 -5.59 11.98 8.88
C GLU A 94 -5.09 11.42 7.54
N PHE A 95 -5.99 10.78 6.79
CA PHE A 95 -5.81 10.38 5.39
C PHE A 95 -7.17 10.32 4.69
N ASP A 96 -7.19 10.48 3.38
CA ASP A 96 -8.42 10.51 2.59
C ASP A 96 -8.79 9.12 2.04
N ALA A 97 -7.78 8.32 1.69
CA ALA A 97 -7.94 6.95 1.23
C ALA A 97 -6.74 6.04 1.58
N VAL A 98 -6.95 4.73 1.51
CA VAL A 98 -5.91 3.70 1.66
C VAL A 98 -5.67 3.03 0.32
N ARG A 99 -4.42 3.00 -0.16
CA ARG A 99 -4.00 2.29 -1.36
C ARG A 99 -3.32 0.97 -0.98
N LEU A 100 -3.95 -0.14 -1.31
CA LEU A 100 -3.34 -1.46 -1.19
C LEU A 100 -2.57 -1.78 -2.47
N VAL A 101 -1.26 -2.00 -2.33
CA VAL A 101 -0.39 -2.44 -3.41
C VAL A 101 -0.13 -3.93 -3.24
N LEU A 102 -0.72 -4.72 -4.13
CA LEU A 102 -0.48 -6.15 -4.22
C LEU A 102 0.69 -6.38 -5.17
N MET A 103 1.65 -7.18 -4.74
CA MET A 103 2.83 -7.53 -5.52
C MET A 103 3.00 -9.04 -5.50
N ASP A 104 3.69 -9.59 -6.50
CA ASP A 104 4.09 -11.00 -6.46
C ASP A 104 5.32 -11.22 -5.55
N ALA A 105 5.81 -12.46 -5.53
CA ALA A 105 7.00 -12.82 -4.75
C ALA A 105 8.27 -12.06 -5.17
N SER A 106 8.32 -11.60 -6.42
CA SER A 106 9.42 -10.89 -7.05
C SER A 106 9.17 -9.38 -7.12
N PHE A 107 8.23 -8.84 -6.34
CA PHE A 107 7.85 -7.42 -6.41
C PHE A 107 7.46 -6.93 -7.82
N ASN A 108 7.09 -7.84 -8.71
CA ASN A 108 6.45 -7.48 -9.96
C ASN A 108 4.97 -7.29 -9.69
N GLU A 109 4.36 -6.33 -10.39
CA GLU A 109 2.96 -6.00 -10.22
C GLU A 109 2.05 -7.03 -10.90
N PRO A 110 1.04 -7.55 -10.19
CA PRO A 110 -0.21 -7.95 -10.81
C PRO A 110 -1.27 -6.88 -10.50
N ALA A 111 -1.73 -6.16 -11.54
CA ALA A 111 -2.90 -5.27 -11.56
C ALA A 111 -3.03 -4.23 -10.44
N LEU A 112 -2.82 -2.95 -10.78
CA LEU A 112 -3.21 -1.83 -9.91
C LEU A 112 -4.71 -1.83 -9.70
N HIS A 113 -5.14 -2.20 -8.49
CA HIS A 113 -6.52 -2.04 -8.06
C HIS A 113 -6.69 -0.70 -7.35
N GLU A 114 -7.56 0.14 -7.89
CA GLU A 114 -8.04 1.40 -7.31
C GLU A 114 -9.41 1.15 -6.71
N PRO A 115 -9.53 0.67 -5.47
CA PRO A 115 -10.78 0.85 -4.79
C PRO A 115 -10.93 2.36 -4.57
N ALA A 116 -11.94 2.97 -5.21
CA ALA A 116 -12.46 4.26 -4.77
C ALA A 116 -12.77 4.21 -3.26
N ARG A 117 -13.08 5.35 -2.62
CA ARG A 117 -13.57 5.34 -1.23
C ARG A 117 -14.70 4.32 -0.95
N HIS A 118 -15.43 3.87 -1.99
CA HIS A 118 -16.61 3.00 -1.92
C HIS A 118 -16.60 1.76 -2.85
N PRO A 119 -15.58 0.87 -2.84
CA PRO A 119 -15.94 -0.56 -2.99
C PRO A 119 -15.79 -1.38 -1.72
N ARG A 120 -15.09 -0.87 -0.68
CA ARG A 120 -15.02 -1.60 0.61
C ARG A 120 -14.49 -0.82 1.83
N ILE A 121 -14.87 0.45 1.97
CA ILE A 121 -14.94 1.10 3.30
C ILE A 121 -16.38 1.06 3.85
N ASP A 122 -17.39 0.67 3.06
CA ASP A 122 -18.77 0.51 3.54
C ASP A 122 -18.96 -0.64 4.55
N ALA A 123 -17.98 -1.55 4.67
CA ALA A 123 -17.97 -2.56 5.73
C ALA A 123 -17.42 -2.05 7.07
N LEU A 124 -16.88 -0.83 7.15
CA LEU A 124 -16.21 -0.30 8.34
C LEU A 124 -16.82 0.99 8.91
N THR A 125 -17.72 1.67 8.18
CA THR A 125 -18.16 3.04 8.58
C THR A 125 -19.66 3.33 8.43
N THR A 126 -20.54 2.33 8.40
CA THR A 126 -21.96 2.61 8.69
C THR A 126 -22.14 2.73 10.20
N PRO A 127 -22.57 3.87 10.77
CA PRO A 127 -22.97 3.95 12.18
C PRO A 127 -24.32 3.26 12.35
N GLY A 128 -24.31 1.93 12.34
CA GLY A 128 -25.37 1.09 12.90
C GLY A 128 -25.01 0.68 14.33
N PRO A 129 -25.98 0.35 15.20
CA PRO A 129 -25.77 0.28 16.63
C PRO A 129 -24.94 -0.96 17.02
N LYS A 130 -23.61 -0.82 17.00
CA LYS A 130 -22.57 -1.41 17.88
C LYS A 130 -21.24 -1.61 17.13
N PRO A 131 -20.10 -1.18 17.70
CA PRO A 131 -18.81 -1.24 17.03
C PRO A 131 -18.29 -2.68 16.96
N ARG A 132 -18.10 -3.23 15.76
CA ARG A 132 -17.28 -4.44 15.51
C ARG A 132 -15.82 -4.09 15.18
N ASN A 133 -15.26 -3.11 15.86
CA ASN A 133 -13.85 -2.74 15.72
C ASN A 133 -12.95 -3.61 16.62
N LYS A 134 -12.64 -4.84 16.20
CA LYS A 134 -11.58 -5.68 16.85
C LYS A 134 -10.78 -6.58 15.89
N ARG A 135 -10.95 -6.53 14.56
CA ARG A 135 -10.25 -7.47 13.64
C ARG A 135 -9.76 -6.77 12.35
N ALA A 136 -8.52 -7.04 11.94
CA ALA A 136 -7.92 -6.52 10.71
C ALA A 136 -8.61 -7.08 9.45
N PRO A 137 -8.72 -6.29 8.36
CA PRO A 137 -9.38 -6.71 7.12
C PRO A 137 -8.59 -7.81 6.38
N SER A 138 -9.31 -8.69 5.67
CA SER A 138 -8.74 -9.80 4.88
C SER A 138 -8.76 -9.51 3.38
N ILE A 139 -7.76 -10.03 2.66
CA ILE A 139 -7.57 -9.82 1.22
C ILE A 139 -8.74 -10.39 0.39
N GLY A 140 -9.35 -11.51 0.80
CA GLY A 140 -10.46 -12.13 0.05
C GLY A 140 -11.72 -11.30 -0.10
N HIS A 141 -11.85 -10.18 0.64
CA HIS A 141 -12.91 -9.20 0.40
C HIS A 141 -12.58 -8.28 -0.78
N LEU A 142 -11.33 -8.10 -1.20
CA LEU A 142 -10.98 -7.11 -2.23
C LEU A 142 -10.97 -7.66 -3.67
N SER A 143 -11.27 -8.95 -3.87
CA SER A 143 -11.20 -9.64 -5.18
C SER A 143 -12.56 -9.95 -5.83
N GLN A 144 -13.63 -9.26 -5.43
CA GLN A 144 -14.93 -9.33 -6.10
C GLN A 144 -15.46 -7.91 -6.32
N THR A 145 -15.00 -7.31 -7.42
CA THR A 145 -15.64 -6.24 -8.21
C THR A 145 -14.92 -6.18 -9.54
#